data_AF-A0A536V4W8-F1
#
_entry.id   AF-A0A536V4W8-F1
#
_cell.length_a   1.000
_cell.length_b   1.000
_cell.length_c   1.000
_cell.angle_alpha   90.00
_cell.angle_beta   90.00
_cell.angle_gamma   90.00
#
_symmetry.space_group_name_H-M   'P 1'
#
loop_
_entity.id
_entity.type
_entity.pdbx_description
1 polymer ?
#
loop_
_entity_poly.entity_id
_entity_poly.type
_entity_poly.pdbx_seq_one_letter_code
_entity_poly.pdbx_strand_id
1 'polypeptide(L)'
;SRIESSMLNGSGDVKVEGPYSGAVYAQNLKGSQKDTAGNAIDSQWVPVDMAAVPALISEDFGGGKFKAQDALGNYANPDKIATPDNLKFSETLRTLFIGEDSNTHVNNFLWAYNVDTKVLSRLLSCPAGAESTGLQAVDEINGFTYITSNFQHAGDWELTNDSSGTVTGGLHAKVYAALDPLVKANYKNKHGASVGYVTGMPVA
;
A
#
# COMPACT_ATOMS: atom_id res chain seq x y z
N SER A 1 -1.00 5.40 1.65
CA SER A 1 -0.77 6.11 2.94
C SER A 1 0.70 6.12 3.40
N ARG A 2 1.25 7.24 3.92
CA ARG A 2 2.70 7.44 4.22
C ARG A 2 2.97 8.06 5.60
N ILE A 3 4.22 8.02 6.08
CA ILE A 3 4.60 8.66 7.36
C ILE A 3 4.88 10.15 7.13
N GLU A 4 4.13 10.99 7.84
CA GLU A 4 4.23 12.45 7.79
C GLU A 4 5.08 13.02 8.92
N SER A 5 5.58 14.25 8.77
CA SER A 5 6.42 14.90 9.77
C SER A 5 5.76 15.02 11.15
N SER A 6 4.44 15.19 11.20
CA SER A 6 3.66 15.24 12.45
C SER A 6 3.70 13.92 13.23
N MET A 7 3.87 12.79 12.54
CA MET A 7 3.99 11.45 13.13
C MET A 7 5.42 11.15 13.62
N LEU A 8 6.41 11.96 13.26
CA LEU A 8 7.81 11.77 13.68
C LEU A 8 8.16 12.67 14.87
N ASN A 9 7.62 13.89 14.88
CA ASN A 9 7.96 14.91 15.87
C ASN A 9 7.12 14.84 17.17
N GLY A 10 6.12 13.95 17.22
CA GLY A 10 5.24 13.79 18.39
C GLY A 10 4.27 14.96 18.61
N SER A 11 3.97 15.73 17.57
CA SER A 11 2.99 16.83 17.63
C SER A 11 1.54 16.37 17.60
N GLY A 12 1.28 15.11 17.25
CA GLY A 12 -0.04 14.48 17.30
C GLY A 12 -0.08 13.26 18.21
N ASP A 13 -1.22 12.57 18.23
CA ASP A 13 -1.48 11.42 19.11
C ASP A 13 -0.72 10.14 18.69
N VAL A 14 -0.11 10.14 17.50
CA VAL A 14 0.68 9.03 16.97
C VAL A 14 2.12 9.47 16.77
N LYS A 15 3.07 8.70 17.31
CA LYS A 15 4.50 8.88 17.08
C LYS A 15 5.15 7.56 16.62
N VAL A 16 5.85 7.61 15.50
CA VAL A 16 6.59 6.48 14.90
C VAL A 16 7.95 6.94 14.38
N GLU A 17 8.78 6.02 13.88
CA GLU A 17 10.16 6.30 13.47
C GLU A 17 10.36 6.37 11.94
N GLY A 18 9.46 5.80 11.15
CA GLY A 18 9.60 5.68 9.69
C GLY A 18 9.51 4.22 9.22
N PRO A 19 9.84 3.92 7.94
CA PRO A 19 10.35 4.81 6.88
C PRO A 19 9.27 5.76 6.31
N TYR A 20 9.62 6.63 5.34
CA TYR A 20 8.64 7.53 4.70
C TYR A 20 7.54 6.75 4.01
N SER A 21 7.90 5.68 3.28
CA SER A 21 6.93 4.77 2.67
C SER A 21 6.09 3.99 3.70
N GLY A 22 6.36 4.13 5.00
CA GLY A 22 5.52 3.64 6.08
C GLY A 22 5.56 2.13 6.29
N ALA A 23 4.55 1.63 7.00
CA ALA A 23 4.43 0.24 7.43
C ALA A 23 2.97 -0.08 7.78
N VAL A 24 2.66 -1.37 7.90
CA VAL A 24 1.42 -1.82 8.56
C VAL A 24 1.67 -1.99 10.06
N TYR A 25 0.84 -1.36 10.88
CA TYR A 25 0.93 -1.42 12.34
C TYR A 25 -0.16 -2.33 12.91
N ALA A 26 0.23 -3.21 13.83
CA ALA A 26 -0.68 -3.99 14.65
C ALA A 26 -0.91 -3.27 15.99
N GLN A 27 -2.16 -3.19 16.41
CA GLN A 27 -2.54 -2.59 17.70
C GLN A 27 -2.88 -3.70 18.70
N ASN A 28 -2.36 -3.58 19.92
CA ASN A 28 -2.76 -4.46 21.01
C ASN A 28 -4.03 -3.91 21.66
N LEU A 29 -5.10 -4.71 21.65
CA LEU A 29 -6.42 -4.32 22.16
C LEU A 29 -6.64 -4.88 23.56
N LYS A 30 -7.13 -4.05 24.49
CA LYS A 30 -7.45 -4.45 25.86
C LYS A 30 -8.77 -3.81 26.32
N GLY A 31 -9.48 -4.51 27.21
CA GLY A 31 -10.62 -3.94 27.94
C GLY A 31 -10.20 -3.12 29.15
N SER A 32 -11.20 -2.57 29.85
CA SER A 32 -11.02 -1.87 31.14
C SER A 32 -10.07 -0.67 31.08
N GLN A 33 -10.00 0.00 29.93
CA GLN A 33 -9.25 1.24 29.77
C GLN A 33 -10.05 2.44 30.28
N LYS A 34 -9.34 3.54 30.52
CA LYS A 34 -9.93 4.83 30.90
C LYS A 34 -9.57 5.90 29.88
N ASP A 35 -10.45 6.87 29.70
CA ASP A 35 -10.17 8.06 28.91
C ASP A 35 -9.22 9.01 29.66
N THR A 36 -8.85 10.13 29.01
CA THR A 36 -7.97 11.16 29.57
C THR A 36 -8.61 11.94 30.74
N ALA A 37 -9.92 11.83 30.96
CA ALA A 37 -10.64 12.39 32.10
C ALA A 37 -10.81 11.38 33.25
N GLY A 38 -10.35 10.13 33.09
CA GLY A 38 -10.43 9.07 34.08
C GLY A 38 -11.74 8.26 34.07
N ASN A 39 -12.63 8.49 33.11
CA ASN A 39 -13.86 7.72 32.95
C ASN A 39 -13.55 6.36 32.33
N ALA A 40 -14.30 5.32 32.70
CA ALA A 40 -14.16 4.01 32.07
C ALA A 40 -14.63 4.05 30.60
N ILE A 41 -13.86 3.43 29.71
CA ILE A 41 -14.27 3.17 28.33
C ILE A 41 -14.98 1.82 28.30
N ASP A 42 -16.27 1.80 27.96
CA ASP A 42 -17.09 0.58 27.87
C ASP A 42 -16.81 -0.19 26.57
N SER A 43 -15.59 -0.74 26.47
CA SER A 43 -15.15 -1.56 25.34
C SER A 43 -14.11 -2.58 25.78
N GLN A 44 -14.16 -3.78 25.20
CA GLN A 44 -13.11 -4.79 25.32
C GLN A 44 -11.95 -4.58 24.32
N TRP A 45 -12.11 -3.61 23.41
CA TRP A 45 -11.30 -3.46 22.20
C TRP A 45 -10.66 -2.07 22.12
N VAL A 46 -10.00 -1.63 23.19
CA VAL A 46 -9.32 -0.33 23.21
C VAL A 46 -7.84 -0.55 22.85
N PRO A 47 -7.31 0.11 21.81
CA PRO A 47 -5.90 0.03 21.48
C PRO A 47 -5.08 0.74 22.57
N VAL A 48 -4.10 0.02 23.13
CA VAL A 48 -3.26 0.53 24.23
C VAL A 48 -1.81 0.79 23.81
N ASP A 49 -1.37 0.11 22.76
CA ASP A 49 -0.06 0.29 22.15
C ASP A 49 -0.11 -0.29 20.72
N MET A 50 0.92 0.00 19.93
CA MET A 50 1.05 -0.49 18.57
C MET A 50 2.51 -0.79 18.21
N ALA A 51 2.70 -1.73 17.29
CA ALA A 51 4.00 -2.05 16.71
C ALA A 51 3.88 -2.28 15.21
N ALA A 52 4.90 -1.89 14.45
CA ALA A 52 4.98 -2.24 13.04
C ALA A 52 5.14 -3.76 12.90
N VAL A 53 4.42 -4.36 11.94
CA VAL A 53 4.61 -5.77 11.60
C VAL A 53 5.92 -5.87 10.81
N PRO A 54 6.97 -6.59 11.28
CA PRO A 54 8.32 -6.49 10.71
C PRO A 54 8.42 -6.79 9.21
N ALA A 55 7.64 -7.75 8.72
CA ALA A 55 7.60 -8.12 7.30
C ALA A 55 6.86 -7.08 6.42
N LEU A 56 6.13 -6.15 7.05
CA LEU A 56 5.30 -5.12 6.44
C LEU A 56 5.84 -3.73 6.78
N ILE A 57 7.15 -3.61 6.97
CA ILE A 57 7.84 -2.33 7.01
C ILE A 57 8.40 -2.10 5.61
N SER A 58 8.10 -0.95 5.03
CA SER A 58 8.61 -0.59 3.71
C SER A 58 10.14 -0.43 3.73
N GLU A 59 10.76 -0.25 2.57
CA GLU A 59 12.19 0.03 2.48
C GLU A 59 12.44 1.16 1.50
N ASP A 60 12.72 2.37 2.00
CA ASP A 60 13.09 3.51 1.17
C ASP A 60 14.55 3.39 0.71
N PHE A 61 14.82 3.69 -0.55
CA PHE A 61 16.18 3.79 -1.05
C PHE A 61 16.88 5.07 -0.55
N GLY A 62 18.12 4.92 -0.11
CA GLY A 62 18.94 6.02 0.40
C GLY A 62 18.59 6.48 1.83
N GLY A 63 17.73 5.75 2.55
CA GLY A 63 17.45 6.00 3.98
C GLY A 63 16.64 7.29 4.22
N GLY A 64 15.62 7.52 3.39
CA GLY A 64 14.67 8.61 3.59
C GLY A 64 13.92 9.00 2.32
N LYS A 65 12.89 9.83 2.50
CA LYS A 65 12.02 10.31 1.43
C LYS A 65 12.80 10.79 0.20
N PHE A 66 12.51 10.15 -0.93
CA PHE A 66 12.96 10.55 -2.27
C PHE A 66 14.47 10.76 -2.45
N LYS A 67 15.30 10.04 -1.69
CA LYS A 67 16.76 10.22 -1.72
C LYS A 67 17.46 9.51 -2.88
N ALA A 68 16.99 8.33 -3.27
CA ALA A 68 17.56 7.56 -4.36
C ALA A 68 16.47 6.82 -5.13
N GLN A 69 16.69 6.59 -6.43
CA GLN A 69 15.81 5.80 -7.28
C GLN A 69 16.54 4.59 -7.83
N ASP A 70 15.83 3.47 -7.98
CA ASP A 70 16.32 2.33 -8.77
C ASP A 70 16.31 2.62 -10.28
N ALA A 71 16.60 1.61 -11.10
CA ALA A 71 16.64 1.75 -12.56
C ALA A 71 15.30 2.15 -13.19
N LEU A 72 14.17 1.80 -12.58
CA LEU A 72 12.82 2.09 -13.09
C LEU A 72 12.26 3.41 -12.53
N GLY A 73 12.83 3.93 -11.45
CA GLY A 73 12.40 5.17 -10.81
C GLY A 73 11.81 4.99 -9.42
N ASN A 74 11.70 3.76 -8.91
CA ASN A 74 11.15 3.53 -7.57
C ASN A 74 12.05 4.18 -6.52
N TYR A 75 11.45 4.91 -5.58
CA TYR A 75 12.09 5.43 -4.38
C TYR A 75 12.06 4.45 -3.21
N ALA A 76 11.24 3.39 -3.29
CA ALA A 76 11.19 2.30 -2.33
C ALA A 76 11.42 0.96 -3.04
N ASN A 77 11.85 -0.05 -2.28
CA ASN A 77 12.13 -1.38 -2.79
C ASN A 77 10.84 -2.05 -3.31
N PRO A 78 10.71 -2.28 -4.63
CA PRO A 78 9.48 -2.82 -5.21
C PRO A 78 9.16 -4.24 -4.71
N ASP A 79 10.13 -4.98 -4.16
CA ASP A 79 9.93 -6.32 -3.58
C ASP A 79 9.43 -6.32 -2.13
N LYS A 80 9.17 -5.14 -1.57
CA LYS A 80 8.48 -4.95 -0.29
C LYS A 80 7.23 -4.11 -0.50
N ILE A 81 6.38 -4.04 0.53
CA ILE A 81 5.27 -3.09 0.48
C ILE A 81 5.81 -1.66 0.49
N ALA A 82 5.11 -0.74 -0.16
CA ALA A 82 5.25 0.69 0.06
C ALA A 82 3.89 1.36 0.21
N THR A 83 3.82 2.27 1.18
CA THR A 83 2.65 3.12 1.48
C THR A 83 1.32 2.36 1.48
N PRO A 84 1.24 1.25 2.26
CA PRO A 84 0.03 0.44 2.32
C PRO A 84 -1.17 1.30 2.69
N ASP A 85 -2.30 1.08 2.02
CA ASP A 85 -3.49 1.92 2.18
C ASP A 85 -4.71 1.11 2.61
N ASN A 86 -5.13 0.17 1.75
CA ASN A 86 -6.25 -0.70 2.05
C ASN A 86 -5.79 -2.03 2.66
N LEU A 87 -6.55 -2.49 3.65
CA LEU A 87 -6.31 -3.73 4.38
C LEU A 87 -7.57 -4.57 4.41
N LYS A 88 -7.42 -5.87 4.16
CA LYS A 88 -8.50 -6.84 4.34
C LYS A 88 -7.95 -8.14 4.90
N PHE A 89 -8.47 -8.57 6.03
CA PHE A 89 -8.09 -9.82 6.66
C PHE A 89 -9.07 -10.94 6.33
N SER A 90 -8.55 -12.11 5.96
CA SER A 90 -9.28 -13.37 5.88
C SER A 90 -8.86 -14.25 7.05
N GLU A 91 -9.82 -14.56 7.93
CA GLU A 91 -9.58 -15.44 9.08
C GLU A 91 -9.34 -16.87 8.60
N THR A 92 -10.13 -17.35 7.63
CA THR A 92 -10.00 -18.72 7.10
C THR A 92 -8.64 -18.95 6.45
N LEU A 93 -8.14 -17.98 5.67
CA LEU A 93 -6.83 -18.09 5.03
C LEU A 93 -5.67 -17.66 5.93
N ARG A 94 -5.95 -17.14 7.13
CA ARG A 94 -4.94 -16.53 8.01
C ARG A 94 -4.08 -15.50 7.26
N THR A 95 -4.72 -14.69 6.41
CA THR A 95 -4.03 -13.84 5.43
C THR A 95 -4.56 -12.42 5.44
N LEU A 96 -3.63 -11.47 5.58
CA LEU A 96 -3.86 -10.04 5.41
C LEU A 96 -3.53 -9.65 3.97
N PHE A 97 -4.54 -9.21 3.23
CA PHE A 97 -4.38 -8.59 1.93
C PHE A 97 -4.15 -7.09 2.08
N ILE A 98 -3.23 -6.55 1.28
CA ILE A 98 -2.71 -5.19 1.42
C ILE A 98 -2.55 -4.57 0.05
N GLY A 99 -3.35 -3.56 -0.28
CA GLY A 99 -3.16 -2.76 -1.50
C GLY A 99 -2.41 -1.47 -1.21
N GLU A 100 -1.56 -1.09 -2.15
CA GLU A 100 -0.75 0.12 -2.07
C GLU A 100 -1.41 1.32 -2.76
N ASP A 101 -1.24 2.48 -2.14
CA ASP A 101 -1.39 3.80 -2.77
C ASP A 101 -0.09 4.59 -2.52
N SER A 102 0.82 4.45 -3.47
CA SER A 102 2.22 4.86 -3.38
C SER A 102 2.62 5.94 -4.34
N ASN A 103 3.39 6.87 -3.78
CA ASN A 103 4.22 7.82 -4.49
C ASN A 103 5.72 7.48 -4.41
N THR A 104 6.07 6.25 -4.00
CA THR A 104 7.44 5.75 -3.97
C THR A 104 7.66 4.51 -4.84
N HIS A 105 6.60 3.83 -5.25
CA HIS A 105 6.62 2.83 -6.33
C HIS A 105 6.06 3.41 -7.63
N VAL A 106 6.73 3.13 -8.75
CA VAL A 106 6.32 3.48 -10.12
C VAL A 106 4.98 2.85 -10.50
N ASN A 107 4.67 1.70 -9.94
CA ASN A 107 3.39 1.03 -10.03
C ASN A 107 3.06 0.37 -8.70
N ASN A 108 1.80 0.44 -8.27
CA ASN A 108 1.37 -0.11 -7.00
C ASN A 108 1.01 -1.59 -7.10
N PHE A 109 1.06 -2.27 -5.95
CA PHE A 109 0.84 -3.71 -5.86
C PHE A 109 -0.33 -4.07 -4.93
N LEU A 110 -0.87 -5.27 -5.14
CA LEU A 110 -1.66 -6.00 -4.13
C LEU A 110 -0.79 -7.11 -3.58
N TRP A 111 -0.74 -7.19 -2.25
CA TRP A 111 0.02 -8.20 -1.52
C TRP A 111 -0.89 -9.09 -0.68
N ALA A 112 -0.42 -10.31 -0.42
CA ALA A 112 -0.96 -11.24 0.55
C ALA A 112 0.11 -11.59 1.58
N TYR A 113 -0.19 -11.32 2.84
CA TYR A 113 0.67 -11.63 3.97
C TYR A 113 0.00 -12.68 4.86
N ASN A 114 0.53 -13.90 4.88
CA ASN A 114 0.03 -14.90 5.82
C ASN A 114 0.57 -14.61 7.22
N VAL A 115 -0.33 -14.40 8.18
CA VAL A 115 0.05 -13.93 9.52
C VAL A 115 0.65 -15.03 10.39
N ASP A 116 0.52 -16.30 10.02
CA ASP A 116 1.07 -17.42 10.78
C ASP A 116 2.46 -17.79 10.23
N THR A 117 2.59 -17.97 8.91
CA THR A 117 3.86 -18.31 8.24
C THR A 117 4.78 -17.10 8.02
N LYS A 118 4.23 -15.88 8.13
CA LYS A 118 4.92 -14.62 7.90
C LYS A 118 5.40 -14.42 6.45
N VAL A 119 4.86 -15.20 5.51
CA VAL A 119 5.18 -15.08 4.08
C VAL A 119 4.41 -13.91 3.47
N LEU A 120 5.12 -13.02 2.79
CA LEU A 120 4.59 -11.94 1.97
C LEU A 120 4.68 -12.33 0.48
N SER A 121 3.56 -12.28 -0.24
CA SER A 121 3.46 -12.64 -1.66
C SER A 121 2.81 -11.52 -2.46
N ARG A 122 3.38 -11.16 -3.61
CA ARG A 122 2.77 -10.21 -4.55
C ARG A 122 1.70 -10.93 -5.37
N LEU A 123 0.47 -10.44 -5.34
CA LEU A 123 -0.66 -11.02 -6.08
C LEU A 123 -0.94 -10.30 -7.40
N LEU A 124 -0.80 -8.98 -7.42
CA LEU A 124 -1.12 -8.15 -8.59
C LEU A 124 -0.16 -6.96 -8.69
N SER A 125 0.15 -6.59 -9.92
CA SER A 125 0.82 -5.35 -10.30
C SER A 125 -0.17 -4.47 -11.04
N CYS A 126 -0.42 -3.27 -10.53
CA CYS A 126 -1.24 -2.27 -11.21
C CYS A 126 -0.48 -1.65 -12.39
N PRO A 127 -1.16 -0.95 -13.31
CA PRO A 127 -0.49 -0.08 -14.28
C PRO A 127 0.34 1.00 -13.57
N ALA A 128 1.38 1.51 -14.23
CA ALA A 128 2.18 2.59 -13.66
C ALA A 128 1.35 3.87 -13.43
N GLY A 129 1.64 4.56 -12.33
CA GLY A 129 0.86 5.70 -11.84
C GLY A 129 -0.54 5.37 -11.31
N ALA A 130 -0.92 4.09 -11.22
CA ALA A 130 -2.18 3.67 -10.61
C ALA A 130 -1.97 3.25 -9.15
N GLU A 131 -3.01 3.30 -8.32
CA GLU A 131 -3.09 2.66 -7.01
C GLU A 131 -3.83 1.31 -7.09
N SER A 132 -3.57 0.40 -6.14
CA SER A 132 -4.39 -0.80 -5.95
C SER A 132 -5.50 -0.48 -4.97
N THR A 133 -6.77 -0.59 -5.37
CA THR A 133 -7.94 -0.29 -4.51
C THR A 133 -9.07 -1.30 -4.70
N GLY A 134 -10.24 -1.02 -4.12
CA GLY A 134 -11.42 -1.90 -4.20
C GLY A 134 -11.20 -3.29 -3.57
N LEU A 135 -10.28 -3.39 -2.61
CA LEU A 135 -9.87 -4.65 -2.01
C LEU A 135 -11.00 -5.28 -1.20
N GLN A 136 -11.39 -6.49 -1.59
CA GLN A 136 -12.24 -7.37 -0.80
C GLN A 136 -11.68 -8.78 -0.85
N ALA A 137 -11.80 -9.49 0.26
CA ALA A 137 -11.59 -10.92 0.37
C ALA A 137 -12.88 -11.47 0.98
N VAL A 138 -13.53 -12.38 0.27
CA VAL A 138 -14.71 -13.07 0.76
C VAL A 138 -14.45 -14.56 0.73
N ASP A 139 -14.51 -15.14 1.92
CA ASP A 139 -14.26 -16.55 2.15
C ASP A 139 -15.54 -17.36 1.87
N GLU A 140 -15.37 -18.51 1.22
CA GLU A 140 -16.37 -19.60 1.14
C GLU A 140 -17.78 -19.24 0.62
N ILE A 141 -17.93 -18.25 -0.26
CA ILE A 141 -19.21 -18.04 -0.96
C ILE A 141 -19.45 -19.22 -1.91
N ASN A 142 -20.41 -20.08 -1.56
CA ASN A 142 -20.76 -21.29 -2.31
C ASN A 142 -19.54 -22.22 -2.56
N GLY A 143 -18.63 -22.31 -1.59
CA GLY A 143 -17.42 -23.15 -1.69
C GLY A 143 -16.26 -22.52 -2.47
N PHE A 144 -16.34 -21.23 -2.82
CA PHE A 144 -15.28 -20.49 -3.49
C PHE A 144 -14.80 -19.31 -2.64
N THR A 145 -13.51 -19.05 -2.69
CA THR A 145 -12.91 -17.85 -2.12
C THR A 145 -12.63 -16.84 -3.23
N TYR A 146 -13.01 -15.60 -3.00
CA TYR A 146 -12.84 -14.51 -3.95
C TYR A 146 -11.97 -13.41 -3.34
N ILE A 147 -10.94 -13.02 -4.07
CA ILE A 147 -10.19 -11.79 -3.81
C ILE A 147 -10.51 -10.85 -4.98
N THR A 148 -11.11 -9.71 -4.67
CA THR A 148 -11.41 -8.66 -5.65
C THR A 148 -10.48 -7.49 -5.44
N SER A 149 -10.01 -6.92 -6.53
CA SER A 149 -9.23 -5.69 -6.56
C SER A 149 -9.52 -4.97 -7.87
N ASN A 150 -9.35 -3.66 -7.85
CA ASN A 150 -9.30 -2.80 -9.02
C ASN A 150 -8.11 -1.85 -8.88
N PHE A 151 -7.89 -1.03 -9.89
CA PHE A 151 -6.95 0.08 -9.81
C PHE A 151 -7.65 1.39 -10.15
N GLN A 152 -7.17 2.48 -9.55
CA GLN A 152 -7.62 3.84 -9.85
C GLN A 152 -6.52 4.61 -10.60
N HIS A 153 -6.94 5.62 -11.38
CA HIS A 153 -6.10 6.67 -11.96
C HIS A 153 -4.82 6.19 -12.69
N ALA A 154 -4.93 5.16 -13.54
CA ALA A 154 -3.79 4.69 -14.33
C ALA A 154 -3.12 5.81 -15.16
N GLY A 155 -1.81 5.95 -14.99
CA GLY A 155 -1.02 7.03 -15.59
C GLY A 155 -1.22 8.40 -14.95
N ASP A 156 -1.54 8.46 -13.65
CA ASP A 156 -1.39 9.68 -12.86
C ASP A 156 0.11 9.94 -12.61
N TRP A 157 0.73 10.59 -13.59
CA TRP A 157 2.17 10.68 -13.66
C TRP A 157 2.72 11.79 -12.76
N GLU A 158 3.39 11.39 -11.67
CA GLU A 158 4.29 12.29 -10.93
C GLU A 158 5.55 12.64 -11.75
N LEU A 159 5.51 13.79 -12.41
CA LEU A 159 6.59 14.34 -13.23
C LEU A 159 6.91 15.77 -12.81
N THR A 160 8.19 16.12 -12.87
CA THR A 160 8.66 17.51 -12.86
C THR A 160 8.98 17.91 -14.29
N ASN A 161 8.45 19.04 -14.72
CA ASN A 161 8.67 19.58 -16.06
C ASN A 161 9.39 20.92 -15.97
N ASP A 162 10.22 21.24 -16.96
CA ASP A 162 10.70 22.61 -17.14
C ASP A 162 9.61 23.51 -17.75
N SER A 163 9.93 24.79 -17.97
CA SER A 163 9.01 25.78 -18.54
C SER A 163 8.59 25.46 -19.99
N SER A 164 9.30 24.58 -20.69
CA SER A 164 8.95 24.11 -22.04
C SER A 164 8.03 22.89 -22.04
N GLY A 165 7.75 22.32 -20.86
CA GLY A 165 7.00 21.06 -20.72
C GLY A 165 7.85 19.81 -20.88
N THR A 166 9.18 19.93 -20.93
CA THR A 166 10.09 18.78 -21.00
C THR A 166 10.20 18.14 -19.62
N VAL A 167 10.06 16.80 -19.56
CA VAL A 167 10.22 16.04 -18.32
C VAL A 167 11.67 16.10 -17.85
N THR A 168 11.89 16.59 -16.63
CA THR A 168 13.21 16.74 -16.00
C THR A 168 13.40 15.88 -14.74
N GLY A 169 12.32 15.31 -14.21
CA GLY A 169 12.38 14.48 -13.00
C GLY A 169 11.02 13.97 -12.54
N GLY A 170 10.96 13.43 -11.33
CA GLY A 170 9.78 12.80 -10.74
C GLY A 170 9.89 11.28 -10.67
N LEU A 171 8.97 10.66 -9.93
CA LEU A 171 8.89 9.20 -9.75
C LEU A 171 8.85 8.47 -11.10
N HIS A 172 8.05 8.97 -12.03
CA HIS A 172 7.78 8.28 -13.30
C HIS A 172 8.67 8.71 -14.46
N ALA A 173 9.63 9.61 -14.24
CA ALA A 173 10.41 10.24 -15.33
C ALA A 173 11.13 9.22 -16.22
N LYS A 174 11.66 8.13 -15.64
CA LYS A 174 12.44 7.11 -16.36
C LYS A 174 11.59 6.22 -17.27
N VAL A 175 10.28 6.11 -16.99
CA VAL A 175 9.39 5.18 -17.68
C VAL A 175 8.30 5.88 -18.49
N TYR A 176 8.02 7.16 -18.22
CA TYR A 176 6.91 7.91 -18.81
C TYR A 176 6.86 7.83 -20.34
N ALA A 177 7.99 8.10 -21.01
CA ALA A 177 8.04 8.11 -22.46
C ALA A 177 7.67 6.75 -23.10
N ALA A 178 8.01 5.64 -22.42
CA ALA A 178 7.69 4.30 -22.89
C ALA A 178 6.26 3.88 -22.52
N LEU A 179 5.78 4.25 -21.33
CA LEU A 179 4.53 3.73 -20.77
C LEU A 179 3.31 4.60 -21.07
N ASP A 180 3.43 5.92 -21.22
CA ASP A 180 2.26 6.80 -21.44
C ASP A 180 1.46 6.43 -22.70
N PRO A 181 2.07 6.12 -23.87
CA PRO A 181 1.33 5.66 -25.03
C PRO A 181 0.56 4.35 -24.77
N LEU A 182 1.17 3.42 -24.02
CA LEU A 182 0.56 2.14 -23.68
C LEU A 182 -0.59 2.30 -22.70
N VAL A 183 -0.42 3.14 -21.68
CA VAL A 183 -1.48 3.44 -20.71
C VAL A 183 -2.67 4.09 -21.41
N LYS A 184 -2.42 5.07 -22.30
CA LYS A 184 -3.50 5.71 -23.07
C LYS A 184 -4.25 4.73 -23.96
N ALA A 185 -3.53 3.84 -24.64
CA ALA A 185 -4.12 2.84 -25.52
C ALA A 185 -4.98 1.82 -24.77
N ASN A 186 -4.52 1.36 -23.59
CA ASN A 186 -5.19 0.28 -22.86
C ASN A 186 -6.26 0.76 -21.88
N TYR A 187 -6.21 2.01 -21.43
CA TYR A 187 -7.08 2.52 -20.36
C TYR A 187 -7.91 3.73 -20.79
N LYS A 188 -8.48 3.69 -22.01
CA LYS A 188 -9.36 4.75 -22.57
C LYS A 188 -8.79 6.15 -22.37
N ASN A 189 -7.54 6.36 -22.79
CA ASN A 189 -6.81 7.61 -22.58
C ASN A 189 -6.78 8.05 -21.10
N LYS A 190 -6.47 7.12 -20.19
CA LYS A 190 -6.42 7.28 -18.72
C LYS A 190 -7.76 7.42 -18.00
N HIS A 191 -8.89 7.33 -18.72
CA HIS A 191 -10.23 7.40 -18.13
C HIS A 191 -10.90 6.03 -17.95
N GLY A 192 -10.18 4.93 -18.19
CA GLY A 192 -10.65 3.57 -17.98
C GLY A 192 -10.01 2.93 -16.76
N ALA A 193 -10.83 2.25 -15.96
CA ALA A 193 -10.37 1.30 -14.94
C ALA A 193 -10.64 -0.14 -15.43
N SER A 194 -9.95 -1.11 -14.84
CA SER A 194 -10.29 -2.53 -15.00
C SER A 194 -10.68 -3.13 -13.66
N VAL A 195 -11.62 -4.07 -13.70
CA VAL A 195 -11.97 -4.93 -12.58
C VAL A 195 -11.53 -6.34 -12.95
N GLY A 196 -10.74 -6.97 -12.08
CA GLY A 196 -10.22 -8.31 -12.29
C GLY A 196 -10.58 -9.25 -11.14
N TYR A 197 -10.63 -10.54 -11.44
CA TYR A 197 -10.81 -11.61 -10.46
C TYR A 197 -9.59 -12.53 -10.52
N VAL A 198 -9.01 -12.84 -9.37
CA VAL A 198 -7.99 -13.90 -9.27
C VAL A 198 -8.70 -15.16 -8.78
N THR A 199 -8.68 -16.21 -9.60
CA THR A 199 -9.22 -17.52 -9.23
C THR A 199 -8.07 -18.50 -9.09
N GLY A 200 -7.95 -19.15 -7.94
CA GLY A 200 -6.96 -20.19 -7.69
C GLY A 200 -7.28 -20.95 -6.41
N MET A 201 -6.95 -22.23 -6.37
CA MET A 201 -6.95 -23.01 -5.13
C MET A 201 -5.57 -22.87 -4.48
N PRO A 202 -5.46 -22.76 -3.14
CA PRO A 202 -4.18 -22.96 -2.48
C PRO A 202 -3.64 -24.34 -2.89
N VAL A 203 -2.38 -24.40 -3.33
CA VAL A 203 -1.71 -25.68 -3.54
C VAL A 203 -1.43 -26.26 -2.15
N ALA A 204 -1.88 -27.49 -1.92
CA ALA A 204 -1.73 -28.21 -0.65
C ALA A 204 -0.26 -28.51 -0.32
#